data_AF-A0A0H5CSF0-F1
#
_entry.id   AF-A0A0H5CSF0-F1
#
_cell.length_a   1.000
_cell.length_b   1.000
_cell.length_c   1.000
_cell.angle_alpha   90.00
_cell.angle_beta   90.00
_cell.angle_gamma   90.00
#
_symmetry.space_group_name_H-M   'P 1'
#
loop_
_entity.id
_entity.type
_entity.pdbx_description
1 polymer ?
#
loop_
_entity_poly.entity_id
_entity_poly.type
_entity_poly.pdbx_seq_one_letter_code
_entity_poly.pdbx_strand_id
1 'polypeptide(L)'
;MQLSLYRVGAWCWIVTGVGHLIGEVLLRLSPSPEGTAAHAAMGEHYFELMGTRRSIQQMMTGFGVAMGLAIALSGLLFLLVARVAADDKARPAGFVGLAVSAAMFTVAVTLLPPPPIVLFALASLAFAAALIVKPARTA
;
A
#
# COMPACT_ATOMS: atom_id res chain seq x y z
N MET A 1 20.25 1.93 -11.64
CA MET A 1 19.52 2.28 -10.38
C MET A 1 19.89 1.20 -9.36
N GLN A 2 20.09 1.50 -8.08
CA GLN A 2 20.42 0.45 -7.09
C GLN A 2 19.21 -0.46 -6.82
N LEU A 3 19.22 -1.65 -7.43
CA LEU A 3 18.08 -2.58 -7.42
C LEU A 3 17.76 -3.15 -6.03
N SER A 4 18.75 -3.30 -5.14
CA SER A 4 18.53 -3.77 -3.77
C SER A 4 17.66 -2.80 -2.97
N LEU A 5 17.99 -1.51 -3.00
CA LEU A 5 17.22 -0.44 -2.35
C LEU A 5 15.82 -0.31 -2.97
N TYR A 6 15.72 -0.41 -4.29
CA TYR A 6 14.43 -0.42 -4.96
C TYR A 6 13.54 -1.60 -4.50
N ARG A 7 14.12 -2.79 -4.33
CA ARG A 7 13.40 -3.96 -3.79
C ARG A 7 12.95 -3.75 -2.35
N VAL A 8 13.71 -3.04 -1.51
CA VAL A 8 13.27 -2.67 -0.16
C VAL A 8 12.01 -1.82 -0.23
N GLY A 9 11.99 -0.79 -1.09
CA GLY A 9 10.80 0.03 -1.30
C GLY A 9 9.59 -0.80 -1.76
N ALA A 10 9.80 -1.73 -2.70
CA ALA A 10 8.76 -2.65 -3.16
C ALA A 10 8.22 -3.56 -2.03
N TRP A 11 9.08 -4.08 -1.16
CA TRP A 11 8.66 -4.88 0.00
C TRP A 11 7.86 -4.07 1.03
N CYS A 12 8.19 -2.80 1.25
CA CYS A 12 7.37 -1.93 2.10
C CYS A 12 5.91 -1.84 1.60
N TRP A 13 5.70 -1.77 0.28
CA TRP A 13 4.37 -1.80 -0.32
C TRP A 13 3.66 -3.15 -0.07
N ILE A 14 4.34 -4.27 -0.30
CA ILE A 14 3.77 -5.61 -0.03
C ILE A 14 3.36 -5.75 1.43
N VAL A 15 4.26 -5.40 2.36
CA VAL A 15 3.99 -5.47 3.80
C VAL A 15 2.83 -4.56 4.19
N THR A 16 2.73 -3.36 3.60
CA THR A 16 1.60 -2.46 3.85
C THR A 16 0.27 -3.07 3.39
N GLY A 17 0.21 -3.59 2.16
CA GLY A 17 -1.02 -4.17 1.60
C GLY A 17 -1.45 -5.44 2.33
N VAL A 18 -0.51 -6.35 2.60
CA VAL A 18 -0.79 -7.57 3.38
C VAL A 18 -1.16 -7.23 4.82
N GLY A 19 -0.43 -6.30 5.45
CA GLY A 19 -0.72 -5.81 6.79
C GLY A 19 -2.11 -5.17 6.90
N HIS A 20 -2.56 -4.45 5.87
CA HIS A 20 -3.92 -3.91 5.79
C HIS A 20 -4.96 -5.03 5.79
N LEU A 21 -4.79 -6.06 4.94
CA LEU A 21 -5.72 -7.19 4.89
C LEU A 21 -5.76 -7.98 6.20
N ILE A 22 -4.60 -8.23 6.81
CA ILE A 22 -4.52 -8.87 8.13
C ILE A 22 -5.20 -8.01 9.18
N GLY A 23 -4.93 -6.71 9.20
CA GLY A 23 -5.55 -5.77 10.14
C GLY A 23 -7.06 -5.74 10.00
N GLU A 24 -7.59 -5.75 8.78
CA GLU A 24 -9.03 -5.81 8.51
C GLU A 24 -9.66 -7.10 9.06
N VAL A 25 -8.99 -8.25 8.92
CA VAL A 25 -9.45 -9.52 9.51
C VAL A 25 -9.41 -9.46 11.04
N LEU A 26 -8.30 -9.00 11.62
CA LEU A 26 -8.12 -8.96 13.08
C LEU A 26 -9.13 -8.04 13.76
N LEU A 27 -9.39 -6.86 13.18
CA LEU A 27 -10.38 -5.91 13.70
C LEU A 27 -11.80 -6.47 13.69
N ARG A 28 -12.11 -7.42 12.79
CA ARG A 28 -13.41 -8.11 12.75
C ARG A 28 -13.51 -9.28 13.71
N LEU A 29 -12.40 -9.96 13.97
CA LEU A 29 -12.37 -11.07 14.93
C LEU A 29 -12.45 -10.58 16.37
N SER A 30 -11.94 -9.38 16.64
CA SER A 30 -11.92 -8.78 17.98
C SER A 30 -12.34 -7.31 17.94
N PRO A 31 -13.60 -7.00 17.57
CA PRO A 31 -14.08 -5.63 17.52
C PRO A 31 -14.22 -5.04 18.92
N SER A 32 -13.93 -3.74 19.08
CA SER A 32 -14.30 -3.04 20.31
C SER A 32 -15.83 -2.86 20.39
N PRO A 33 -16.40 -2.53 21.57
CA PRO A 33 -17.82 -2.19 21.68
C PRO A 33 -18.24 -1.07 20.72
N GLU A 34 -17.41 -0.03 20.60
CA GLU A 34 -17.64 1.08 19.67
C GLU A 34 -17.54 0.61 18.21
N GLY A 35 -16.55 -0.22 17.88
CA GLY A 35 -16.41 -0.80 16.55
C GLY A 35 -17.60 -1.68 16.17
N THR A 36 -18.16 -2.41 17.13
CA THR A 36 -19.36 -3.24 16.93
C THR A 36 -20.58 -2.38 16.65
N ALA A 37 -20.81 -1.31 17.45
CA ALA A 37 -21.91 -0.38 17.23
C ALA A 37 -21.80 0.33 15.88
N ALA A 38 -20.60 0.76 15.49
CA ALA A 38 -20.33 1.37 14.20
C ALA A 38 -20.62 0.40 13.04
N HIS A 39 -20.16 -0.84 13.13
CA HIS A 39 -20.43 -1.85 12.11
C HIS A 39 -21.92 -2.17 11.96
N ALA A 40 -22.66 -2.25 13.07
CA ALA A 40 -24.11 -2.45 13.05
C ALA A 40 -24.81 -1.28 12.34
N ALA A 41 -24.47 -0.03 12.69
CA ALA A 41 -25.04 1.14 12.04
C ALA A 41 -24.75 1.17 10.52
N MET A 42 -23.52 0.83 10.11
CA MET A 42 -23.16 0.73 8.69
C MET A 42 -23.93 -0.38 7.95
N GLY A 43 -24.40 -1.41 8.65
CA GLY A 43 -25.21 -2.50 8.10
C GLY A 43 -26.64 -2.07 7.77
N GLU A 44 -27.21 -1.18 8.58
CA GLU A 44 -28.59 -0.68 8.43
C GLU A 44 -28.74 0.38 7.33
N HIS A 45 -27.64 1.02 6.94
CA HIS A 45 -27.63 2.04 5.88
C HIS A 45 -27.24 1.45 4.53
N TYR A 46 -28.06 1.71 3.52
CA TYR A 46 -27.90 1.21 2.17
C TYR A 46 -27.78 2.33 1.15
N PHE A 47 -27.08 2.04 0.06
CA PHE A 47 -27.10 2.85 -1.15
C PHE A 47 -27.41 1.97 -2.35
N GLU A 48 -28.01 2.58 -3.36
CA GLU A 48 -28.20 1.97 -4.67
C GLU A 48 -27.14 2.51 -5.62
N LEU A 49 -26.39 1.60 -6.22
CA LEU A 49 -25.35 1.94 -7.19
C LEU A 49 -25.38 0.94 -8.33
N MET A 50 -25.49 1.44 -9.55
CA MET A 50 -25.53 0.64 -10.78
C MET A 50 -26.58 -0.49 -10.73
N GLY A 51 -27.77 -0.20 -10.18
CA GLY A 51 -28.86 -1.17 -10.04
C GLY A 51 -28.64 -2.24 -8.96
N THR A 52 -27.59 -2.11 -8.14
CA THR A 52 -27.33 -3.02 -7.01
C THR A 52 -27.52 -2.28 -5.69
N ARG A 53 -28.21 -2.94 -4.74
CA ARG A 53 -28.35 -2.45 -3.37
C ARG A 53 -27.25 -3.06 -2.50
N ARG A 54 -26.48 -2.21 -1.82
CA ARG A 54 -25.40 -2.62 -0.92
C ARG A 54 -25.45 -1.80 0.37
N SER A 55 -25.13 -2.43 1.50
CA SER A 55 -24.96 -1.67 2.75
C SER A 55 -23.63 -0.91 2.74
N ILE A 56 -23.54 0.16 3.53
CA ILE A 56 -22.28 0.90 3.73
C ILE A 56 -21.20 -0.06 4.25
N GLN A 57 -21.56 -1.01 5.14
CA GLN A 57 -20.64 -2.03 5.63
C GLN A 57 -20.05 -2.89 4.50
N GLN A 58 -20.89 -3.39 3.58
CA GLN A 58 -20.44 -4.20 2.45
C GLN A 58 -19.50 -3.41 1.53
N MET A 59 -19.80 -2.12 1.32
CA MET A 59 -18.98 -1.26 0.48
C MET A 59 -17.60 -1.00 1.06
N MET A 60 -17.56 -0.59 2.33
CA MET A 60 -16.30 -0.30 3.01
C MET A 60 -15.43 -1.54 3.15
N THR A 61 -16.05 -2.70 3.38
CA THR A 61 -15.37 -4.00 3.34
C THR A 61 -14.78 -4.30 1.96
N GLY A 62 -15.58 -4.15 0.90
CA GLY A 62 -15.11 -4.38 -0.46
C GLY A 62 -13.95 -3.45 -0.84
N PHE A 63 -14.05 -2.17 -0.49
CA PHE A 63 -12.98 -1.20 -0.72
C PHE A 63 -11.72 -1.49 0.08
N GLY A 64 -11.83 -1.87 1.35
CA GLY A 64 -10.68 -2.25 2.18
C GLY A 64 -9.90 -3.41 1.58
N VAL A 65 -10.60 -4.49 1.24
CA VAL A 65 -10.00 -5.67 0.59
C VAL A 65 -9.36 -5.32 -0.75
N ALA A 66 -10.08 -4.59 -1.61
CA ALA A 66 -9.56 -4.18 -2.91
C ALA A 66 -8.31 -3.29 -2.78
N MET A 67 -8.30 -2.37 -1.83
CA MET A 67 -7.17 -1.49 -1.54
C MET A 67 -5.95 -2.27 -1.03
N GLY A 68 -6.13 -3.16 -0.05
CA GLY A 68 -5.04 -4.00 0.47
C GLY A 68 -4.40 -4.84 -0.63
N LEU A 69 -5.22 -5.46 -1.49
CA LEU A 69 -4.75 -6.20 -2.66
C LEU A 69 -4.03 -5.31 -3.68
N ALA A 70 -4.60 -4.16 -4.03
CA ALA A 70 -3.99 -3.23 -4.99
C ALA A 70 -2.62 -2.74 -4.51
N ILE A 71 -2.49 -2.40 -3.22
CA ILE A 71 -1.22 -1.98 -2.61
C ILE A 71 -0.20 -3.13 -2.66
N ALA A 72 -0.59 -4.35 -2.25
CA ALA A 72 0.31 -5.50 -2.25
C ALA A 72 0.79 -5.87 -3.67
N LEU A 73 -0.14 -5.89 -4.63
CA LEU A 73 0.16 -6.19 -6.03
C LEU A 73 1.01 -5.09 -6.68
N SER A 74 0.85 -3.83 -6.28
CA SER A 74 1.74 -2.75 -6.74
C SER A 74 3.18 -2.99 -6.29
N GLY A 75 3.39 -3.43 -5.05
CA GLY A 75 4.70 -3.88 -4.58
C GLY A 75 5.27 -5.05 -5.39
N LEU A 76 4.42 -6.03 -5.74
CA LEU A 76 4.82 -7.14 -6.61
C LEU A 76 5.21 -6.67 -8.02
N LEU A 77 4.45 -5.73 -8.62
CA LEU A 77 4.78 -5.12 -9.91
C LEU A 77 6.13 -4.42 -9.85
N PHE A 78 6.43 -3.70 -8.78
CA PHE A 78 7.76 -3.13 -8.59
C PHE A 78 8.83 -4.23 -8.56
N LEU A 79 8.65 -5.31 -7.80
CA LEU A 79 9.61 -6.44 -7.80
C LEU A 79 9.80 -7.05 -9.19
N LEU A 80 8.73 -7.18 -9.98
CA LEU A 80 8.81 -7.68 -11.36
C LEU A 80 9.63 -6.73 -12.25
N VAL A 81 9.43 -5.42 -12.13
CA VAL A 81 10.27 -4.42 -12.83
C VAL A 81 11.74 -4.59 -12.43
N ALA A 82 12.04 -4.75 -11.14
CA ALA A 82 13.40 -4.98 -10.65
C ALA A 82 14.04 -6.30 -11.10
N ARG A 83 13.24 -7.24 -11.63
CA ARG A 83 13.71 -8.52 -12.19
C ARG A 83 14.05 -8.40 -13.67
N VAL A 84 13.34 -7.56 -14.42
CA VAL A 84 13.48 -7.46 -15.89
C VAL A 84 14.27 -6.24 -16.35
N ALA A 85 14.47 -5.25 -15.48
CA ALA A 85 15.10 -4.00 -15.88
C ALA A 85 16.64 -4.14 -15.97
N ALA A 86 17.18 -3.86 -17.16
CA ALA A 86 18.58 -3.51 -17.34
C ALA A 86 18.85 -2.11 -16.76
N ASP A 87 20.02 -1.90 -16.16
CA ASP A 87 20.30 -0.84 -15.17
C ASP A 87 19.85 0.58 -15.55
N ASP A 88 20.00 0.98 -16.82
CA ASP A 88 19.69 2.33 -17.29
C ASP A 88 18.20 2.53 -17.64
N LYS A 89 17.50 1.46 -18.05
CA LYS A 89 16.07 1.54 -18.40
C LYS A 89 15.14 1.50 -17.17
N ALA A 90 15.68 1.21 -15.99
CA ALA A 90 14.93 1.07 -14.74
C ALA A 90 14.61 2.41 -14.04
N ARG A 91 15.30 3.51 -14.38
CA ARG A 91 15.19 4.80 -13.67
C ARG A 91 13.77 5.38 -13.64
N PRO A 92 12.97 5.35 -14.73
CA PRO A 92 11.60 5.85 -14.69
C PRO A 92 10.74 5.15 -13.63
N ALA A 93 10.89 3.84 -13.48
CA ALA A 93 10.17 3.08 -12.46
C ALA A 93 10.56 3.50 -11.03
N GLY A 94 11.83 3.82 -10.79
CA GLY A 94 12.28 4.40 -9.52
C GLY A 94 11.61 5.74 -9.21
N PHE A 95 11.45 6.63 -10.19
CA PHE A 95 10.73 7.88 -10.01
C PHE A 95 9.24 7.67 -9.73
N VAL A 96 8.60 6.73 -10.42
CA VAL A 96 7.20 6.36 -10.15
C VAL A 96 7.06 5.82 -8.73
N GLY A 97 7.93 4.89 -8.32
CA GLY A 97 7.94 4.36 -6.95
C GLY A 97 8.09 5.45 -5.90
N LEU A 98 9.02 6.39 -6.10
CA LEU A 98 9.21 7.54 -5.23
C LEU A 98 7.97 8.45 -5.18
N ALA A 99 7.45 8.86 -6.34
CA ALA A 99 6.33 9.80 -6.43
C ALA A 99 5.08 9.24 -5.74
N VAL A 100 4.73 7.98 -6.04
CA VAL A 100 3.57 7.34 -5.43
C VAL A 100 3.79 7.10 -3.93
N SER A 101 4.99 6.69 -3.50
CA SER A 101 5.28 6.50 -2.07
C SER A 101 5.23 7.81 -1.29
N ALA A 102 5.72 8.91 -1.86
CA ALA A 102 5.67 10.23 -1.23
C ALA A 102 4.22 10.76 -1.13
N ALA A 103 3.40 10.54 -2.16
CA ALA A 103 1.98 10.85 -2.13
C ALA A 103 1.26 10.04 -1.03
N MET A 104 1.49 8.72 -0.98
CA MET A 104 0.92 7.86 0.05
C MET A 104 1.41 8.19 1.46
N PHE A 105 2.67 8.59 1.62
CA PHE A 105 3.19 9.07 2.89
C PHE A 105 2.47 10.33 3.35
N THR A 106 2.20 11.27 2.44
CA THR A 106 1.44 12.50 2.73
C THR A 106 0.01 12.19 3.18
N VAL A 107 -0.65 11.23 2.52
CA VAL A 107 -1.97 10.74 2.95
C VAL A 107 -1.88 10.05 4.31
N ALA A 108 -0.83 9.25 4.54
CA ALA A 108 -0.67 8.50 5.78
C ALA A 108 -0.49 9.41 7.00
N VAL A 109 0.35 10.44 6.91
CA VAL A 109 0.58 11.37 8.04
C VAL A 109 -0.65 12.20 8.39
N THR A 110 -1.59 12.37 7.45
CA THR A 110 -2.79 13.19 7.65
C THR A 110 -3.99 12.37 8.10
N LEU A 111 -4.13 11.12 7.64
CA LEU A 111 -5.38 10.37 7.75
C LEU A 111 -5.25 8.98 8.37
N LEU A 112 -4.03 8.43 8.50
CA LEU A 112 -3.84 7.02 8.85
C LEU A 112 -3.13 6.83 10.20
N PRO A 113 -3.31 5.68 10.86
CA PRO A 113 -2.54 5.33 12.04
C PRO A 113 -1.05 5.11 11.71
N PRO A 114 -0.19 4.96 12.74
CA PRO A 114 1.27 4.91 12.55
C PRO A 114 1.85 3.88 11.56
N PRO A 115 1.35 2.64 11.41
CA PRO A 115 2.07 1.64 10.61
C PRO A 115 2.24 2.02 9.11
N PRO A 116 1.20 2.48 8.38
CA PRO A 116 1.37 3.04 7.04
C PRO A 116 2.36 4.23 6.96
N ILE A 117 2.41 5.09 7.97
CA ILE A 117 3.31 6.25 8.00
C ILE A 117 4.77 5.79 7.91
N VAL A 118 5.15 4.83 8.77
CA VAL A 118 6.51 4.29 8.82
C VAL A 118 6.85 3.59 7.50
N LEU A 119 5.96 2.74 6.99
CA LEU A 119 6.23 1.96 5.79
C LEU A 119 6.33 2.83 4.53
N PHE A 120 5.47 3.84 4.36
CA PHE A 120 5.57 4.75 3.21
C PHE A 120 6.73 5.74 3.33
N ALA A 121 7.14 6.12 4.55
CA ALA A 121 8.39 6.86 4.75
C ALA A 121 9.59 6.03 4.28
N LEU A 122 9.70 4.78 4.75
CA LEU A 122 10.77 3.86 4.38
C LEU A 122 10.76 3.57 2.87
N ALA A 123 9.59 3.37 2.26
CA ALA A 123 9.47 3.19 0.82
C ALA A 123 9.98 4.41 0.04
N SER A 124 9.59 5.61 0.46
CA SER A 124 10.03 6.87 -0.17
C SER A 124 11.54 7.04 -0.08
N LEU A 125 12.12 6.81 1.10
CA LEU A 125 13.57 6.87 1.31
C LEU A 125 14.31 5.81 0.48
N ALA A 126 13.78 4.58 0.42
CA ALA A 126 14.37 3.50 -0.34
C ALA A 126 14.37 3.76 -1.85
N PHE A 127 13.26 4.25 -2.42
CA PHE A 127 13.19 4.62 -3.83
C PHE A 127 14.07 5.84 -4.16
N ALA A 128 14.11 6.85 -3.29
CA ALA A 128 15.02 7.98 -3.45
C ALA A 128 16.49 7.52 -3.43
N ALA A 129 16.88 6.72 -2.44
CA ALA A 129 18.23 6.18 -2.32
C ALA A 129 18.58 5.29 -3.53
N ALA A 130 17.65 4.50 -4.04
CA ALA A 130 17.84 3.68 -5.24
C ALA A 130 18.22 4.52 -6.49
N LEU A 131 17.67 5.73 -6.61
CA LEU A 131 17.92 6.65 -7.73
C LEU A 131 19.25 7.40 -7.61
N ILE A 132 19.72 7.65 -6.38
CA ILE A 132 20.89 8.49 -6.08
C ILE A 132 22.16 7.65 -5.91
N VAL A 133 22.08 6.49 -5.25
CA VAL A 133 23.24 5.64 -4.99
C VAL A 133 23.67 4.94 -6.28
N LYS A 134 24.95 5.09 -6.65
CA LYS A 134 25.51 4.41 -7.82
C LYS A 134 25.69 2.91 -7.54
N PRO A 135 25.44 2.01 -8.51
CA PRO A 135 25.82 0.61 -8.41
C PRO A 135 27.27 0.49 -7.98
N ALA A 136 27.55 -0.33 -6.96
CA ALA A 136 28.94 -0.70 -6.67
C ALA A 136 29.46 -1.43 -7.91
N ARG A 137 30.48 -0.89 -8.57
CA ARG A 137 31.17 -1.62 -9.64
C ARG A 137 31.79 -2.84 -9.00
N THR A 138 31.18 -4.00 -9.17
CA THR A 138 31.87 -5.28 -8.95
C THR A 138 32.93 -5.38 -10.04
N ALA A 139 34.19 -5.18 -9.64
CA ALA A 139 35.37 -5.39 -10.48
C ALA A 139 35.56 -6.89 -10.75
#